data_AF-A0A7G7SUD7-F1
#
_entry.id   AF-A0A7G7SUD7-F1
#
_cell.length_a   1.000
_cell.length_b   1.000
_cell.length_c   1.000
_cell.angle_alpha   90.00
_cell.angle_beta   90.00
_cell.angle_gamma   90.00
#
_symmetry.space_group_name_H-M   'P 1'
#
loop_
_entity.id
_entity.type
_entity.pdbx_description
1 polymer ?
#
loop_
_entity_poly.entity_id
_entity_poly.type
_entity_poly.pdbx_seq_one_letter_code
_entity_poly.pdbx_strand_id
1 'polypeptide(L)'
;MSLTESEIEELKRRTKQFAENYPDMESLITCGKVKYKSGWYQISDSATFDLVKDYVTGLRSSNDGKLHVKLSKPSKRLKSLAAKL
;
A
#
# COMPACT_ATOMS: atom_id res chain seq x y z
N MET A 1 -28.39 4.59 6.91
CA MET A 1 -28.14 5.61 5.87
C MET A 1 -27.75 4.88 4.61
N SER A 2 -28.47 5.12 3.51
CA SER A 2 -28.11 4.62 2.18
C SER A 2 -27.07 5.56 1.59
N LEU A 3 -26.03 5.03 0.95
CA LEU A 3 -25.09 5.86 0.20
C LEU A 3 -25.80 6.48 -1.01
N THR A 4 -25.50 7.74 -1.27
CA THR A 4 -25.95 8.46 -2.47
C THR A 4 -25.18 7.98 -3.71
N GLU A 5 -25.75 8.19 -4.90
CA GLU A 5 -25.11 7.79 -6.17
C GLU A 5 -23.71 8.42 -6.35
N SER A 6 -23.55 9.68 -5.93
CA SER A 6 -22.27 10.38 -5.96
C SER A 6 -21.22 9.75 -5.04
N GLU A 7 -21.61 9.32 -3.83
CA GLU A 7 -20.71 8.63 -2.90
C GLU A 7 -20.29 7.26 -3.45
N ILE A 8 -21.20 6.57 -4.15
CA ILE A 8 -20.90 5.28 -4.79
C ILE A 8 -19.89 5.47 -5.93
N GLU A 9 -20.07 6.47 -6.80
CA GLU A 9 -19.11 6.76 -7.87
C GLU A 9 -17.74 7.16 -7.32
N GLU A 10 -17.70 7.96 -6.27
CA GLU A 10 -16.46 8.37 -5.63
C GLU A 10 -15.72 7.17 -5.02
N LEU A 11 -16.44 6.27 -4.35
CA LEU A 11 -15.87 5.02 -3.83
C LEU A 11 -15.31 4.14 -4.94
N LYS A 12 -16.00 4.03 -6.08
CA LYS A 12 -15.51 3.28 -7.24
C LYS A 12 -14.20 3.89 -7.77
N ARG A 13 -14.15 5.22 -7.94
CA ARG A 13 -12.94 5.93 -8.39
C ARG A 13 -11.76 5.72 -7.42
N ARG A 14 -11.98 5.89 -6.11
CA ARG A 14 -10.95 5.67 -5.09
C ARG A 14 -10.44 4.23 -5.10
N THR A 15 -11.34 3.25 -5.24
CA THR A 15 -10.98 1.82 -5.29
C THR A 15 -10.11 1.51 -6.52
N LYS A 16 -10.45 2.09 -7.67
CA LYS A 16 -9.67 1.94 -8.91
C LYS A 16 -8.28 2.57 -8.78
N GLN A 17 -8.21 3.80 -8.29
CA GLN A 17 -6.94 4.49 -8.04
C GLN A 17 -6.06 3.73 -7.05
N PHE A 18 -6.62 3.19 -5.97
CA PHE A 18 -5.87 2.39 -5.00
C PHE A 18 -5.34 1.08 -5.59
N ALA A 19 -6.06 0.48 -6.54
CA ALA A 19 -5.62 -0.74 -7.22
C ALA A 19 -4.49 -0.48 -8.24
N GLU A 20 -4.58 0.62 -8.97
CA GLU A 20 -3.67 1.01 -10.05
C GLU A 20 -2.40 1.66 -9.52
N ASN A 21 -2.51 2.53 -8.52
CA ASN A 21 -1.37 3.27 -7.94
C ASN A 21 -0.65 2.50 -6.82
N TYR A 22 -0.78 1.17 -6.77
CA TYR A 22 -0.03 0.37 -5.81
C TYR A 22 1.47 0.50 -6.12
N PRO A 23 2.30 0.95 -5.15
CA PRO A 23 3.70 1.23 -5.40
C PRO A 23 4.45 -0.03 -5.84
N ASP A 24 5.41 0.15 -6.75
CA ASP A 24 6.24 -0.94 -7.24
C ASP A 24 7.25 -1.37 -6.15
N MET A 25 6.80 -2.32 -5.33
CA MET A 25 7.58 -2.87 -4.22
C MET A 25 8.82 -3.61 -4.70
N GLU A 26 8.82 -4.22 -5.89
CA GLU A 26 9.99 -4.94 -6.42
C GLU A 26 11.11 -3.96 -6.77
N SER A 27 10.76 -2.86 -7.44
CA SER A 27 11.71 -1.77 -7.71
C SER A 27 12.23 -1.14 -6.42
N LEU A 28 11.38 -0.93 -5.41
CA LEU A 28 11.79 -0.37 -4.12
C LEU A 28 12.75 -1.28 -3.34
N ILE A 29 12.59 -2.60 -3.46
CA ILE A 29 13.51 -3.59 -2.86
C ILE A 29 14.83 -3.62 -3.62
N THR A 30 14.79 -3.62 -4.96
CA THR A 30 15.99 -3.66 -5.81
C THR A 30 16.85 -2.42 -5.63
N CYS A 31 16.24 -1.25 -5.46
CA CYS A 31 16.93 0.00 -5.15
C CYS A 31 17.46 0.08 -3.70
N GLY A 32 17.24 -0.94 -2.87
CA GLY A 32 17.70 -0.98 -1.47
C GLY A 32 16.95 -0.04 -0.51
N LYS A 33 15.90 0.64 -0.98
CA LYS A 33 15.06 1.55 -0.16
C LYS A 33 14.17 0.79 0.82
N VAL A 34 13.81 -0.43 0.46
CA VAL A 34 12.99 -1.33 1.28
C VAL A 34 13.68 -2.68 1.44
N LYS A 35 13.74 -3.20 2.66
CA LYS A 35 14.25 -4.55 2.93
C LYS A 35 13.16 -5.44 3.49
N TYR A 36 12.85 -6.54 2.81
CA TYR A 36 11.91 -7.53 3.32
C TYR A 36 12.56 -8.42 4.39
N LYS A 37 11.92 -8.55 5.56
CA LYS A 37 12.35 -9.40 6.67
C LYS A 37 11.14 -9.99 7.39
N SER A 38 10.95 -11.31 7.28
CA SER A 38 9.97 -12.11 8.04
C SER A 38 8.53 -11.55 7.99
N GLY A 39 8.04 -11.17 6.80
CA GLY A 39 6.69 -10.62 6.65
C GLY A 39 6.56 -9.11 6.90
N TRP A 40 7.68 -8.42 7.14
CA TRP A 40 7.76 -6.98 7.32
C TRP A 40 8.71 -6.35 6.31
N TYR A 41 8.46 -5.09 5.98
CA TYR A 41 9.30 -4.28 5.13
C TYR A 41 9.97 -3.22 5.99
N GLN A 42 11.29 -3.25 6.05
CA GLN A 42 12.07 -2.20 6.67
C GLN A 42 12.20 -1.05 5.68
N ILE A 43 11.78 0.13 6.09
CA ILE A 43 11.90 1.34 5.28
C ILE A 43 13.13 2.12 5.75
N SER A 44 13.95 2.53 4.79
CA SER A 44 15.16 3.31 5.06
C SER A 44 14.89 4.83 5.03
N ASP A 45 13.92 5.27 4.23
CA ASP A 45 13.68 6.70 3.93
C ASP A 45 12.23 7.13 4.19
N SER A 46 12.04 8.35 4.68
CA SER A 46 10.71 8.95 4.88
C SER A 46 9.92 9.08 3.58
N ALA A 47 10.58 9.43 2.46
CA ALA A 47 9.94 9.52 1.16
C ALA A 47 9.34 8.18 0.70
N THR A 48 10.02 7.08 1.01
CA THR A 48 9.49 5.74 0.72
C THR A 48 8.29 5.45 1.61
N PHE A 49 8.34 5.83 2.89
CA PHE A 49 7.19 5.72 3.79
C PHE A 49 5.97 6.48 3.27
N ASP A 50 6.13 7.70 2.76
CA ASP A 50 5.02 8.48 2.20
C ASP A 50 4.35 7.81 1.00
N LEU A 51 5.10 7.08 0.19
CA LEU A 51 4.56 6.31 -0.95
C LEU A 51 3.74 5.10 -0.50
N VAL A 52 4.11 4.49 0.63
CA VAL A 52 3.49 3.23 1.06
C VAL A 52 2.49 3.38 2.21
N LYS A 53 2.42 4.56 2.85
CA LYS A 53 1.60 4.83 4.04
C LYS A 53 0.14 4.40 3.88
N ASP A 54 -0.43 4.62 2.69
CA ASP A 54 -1.84 4.30 2.39
C ASP A 54 -2.10 2.79 2.34
N TYR A 55 -1.04 1.99 2.19
CA TYR A 55 -1.09 0.53 2.12
C TYR A 55 -0.57 -0.16 3.39
N VAL A 56 -0.14 0.63 4.39
CA VAL A 56 0.37 0.13 5.67
C VAL A 56 -0.79 -0.42 6.51
N THR A 57 -0.65 -1.67 6.91
CA THR A 57 -1.58 -2.38 7.81
C THR A 57 -1.04 -2.53 9.24
N GLY A 58 0.25 -2.27 9.43
CA GLY A 58 0.88 -2.35 10.74
C GLY A 58 2.25 -1.69 10.75
N LEU A 59 2.61 -1.13 11.90
CA LEU A 59 3.86 -0.42 12.15
C LEU A 59 4.52 -1.03 13.38
N ARG A 60 5.83 -1.19 13.33
CA ARG A 60 6.64 -1.49 14.51
C ARG A 60 8.02 -0.84 14.38
N SER A 61 8.54 -0.36 15.50
CA SER A 61 9.94 0.04 15.62
C SER A 61 10.78 -1.17 16.05
N SER A 62 11.96 -1.31 15.48
CA SER A 62 12.98 -2.23 16.00
C SER A 62 13.75 -1.55 17.14
N ASN A 63 14.39 -2.34 18.00
CA ASN A 63 15.31 -1.83 19.02
C ASN A 63 16.48 -1.01 18.41
N ASP A 64 16.80 -1.26 17.13
CA ASP A 64 17.79 -0.51 16.34
C ASP A 64 17.30 0.86 15.82
N GLY A 65 16.10 1.31 16.21
CA GLY A 65 15.49 2.56 15.71
C GLY A 65 14.95 2.49 14.27
N LYS A 66 15.03 1.32 13.63
CA LYS A 66 14.55 1.10 12.25
C LYS A 66 13.04 0.89 12.20
N LEU A 67 12.37 1.55 11.25
CA LEU A 67 10.93 1.40 11.02
C LEU A 67 10.65 0.15 10.20
N HIS A 68 9.82 -0.74 10.73
CA HIS A 68 9.28 -1.89 10.01
C HIS A 68 7.78 -1.69 9.78
N VAL A 69 7.35 -1.78 8.54
CA VAL A 69 5.94 -1.71 8.14
C VAL A 69 5.46 -3.04 7.56
N LYS A 70 4.21 -3.37 7.87
CA LYS A 70 3.48 -4.47 7.25
C LYS A 70 2.59 -3.89 6.18
N LEU A 71 2.80 -4.31 4.94
CA LEU A 71 2.06 -3.81 3.80
C LEU A 71 1.00 -4.82 3.37
N SER A 72 -0.17 -4.31 3.00
CA SER A 72 -1.18 -5.12 2.33
C SER A 72 -0.62 -5.60 0.99
N LYS A 73 -0.80 -6.89 0.67
CA LYS A 73 -0.39 -7.43 -0.63
C LYS A 73 -1.36 -6.96 -1.71
N PRO A 74 -0.88 -6.71 -2.94
CA PRO A 74 -1.77 -6.43 -4.05
C PRO A 74 -2.68 -7.65 -4.29
N SER A 75 -3.97 -7.47 -4.10
CA SER A 75 -4.96 -8.54 -4.30
C SER A 75 -5.32 -8.66 -5.78
N LYS A 76 -5.16 -9.85 -6.36
CA LYS A 76 -5.62 -10.14 -7.74
C LYS A 76 -7.11 -9.85 -7.91
N ARG A 77 -7.92 -10.11 -6.88
CA ARG A 77 -9.36 -9.83 -6.87
C ARG A 77 -9.65 -8.34 -6.92
N LEU A 78 -8.89 -7.54 -6.16
CA LEU A 78 -9.06 -6.08 -6.13
C LEU A 78 -8.68 -5.45 -7.49
N LYS A 79 -7.60 -5.92 -8.12
CA LYS A 79 -7.25 -5.52 -9.50
C LYS A 79 -8.33 -5.90 -10.50
N SER A 80 -8.87 -7.11 -10.42
CA SER A 80 -9.95 -7.55 -11.32
C SER A 80 -11.26 -6.78 -11.12
N LEU A 81 -11.52 -6.33 -9.89
CA LEU A 81 -12.69 -5.51 -9.56
C LEU A 81 -12.50 -4.09 -10.07
N ALA A 82 -11.32 -3.49 -9.87
CA ALA A 82 -10.96 -2.19 -10.42
C ALA A 82 -11.03 -2.15 -11.96
N ALA A 83 -10.66 -3.24 -12.65
CA ALA A 83 -10.78 -3.34 -14.11
C ALA A 83 -12.24 -3.41 -14.60
N LYS A 84 -13.19 -3.78 -13.75
CA LYS A 84 -14.63 -3.87 -14.06
C LYS A 84 -15.42 -2.63 -13.65
N LEU A 85 -14.80 -1.72 -12.88
CA LEU A 85 -15.35 -0.45 -12.43
C LEU A 85 -14.97 0.69 -13.39
#